data_AF-A0A7J3XKN2-F1
#
_entry.id   AF-A0A7J3XKN2-F1
#
_cell.length_a   1.000
_cell.length_b   1.000
_cell.length_c   1.000
_cell.angle_alpha   90.00
_cell.angle_beta   90.00
_cell.angle_gamma   90.00
#
_symmetry.space_group_name_H-M   'P 1'
#
loop_
_entity.id
_entity.type
_entity.pdbx_description
1 polymer ?
#
loop_
_entity_poly.entity_id
_entity_poly.type
_entity_poly.pdbx_seq_one_letter_code
_entity_poly.pdbx_strand_id
1 'polypeptide(L)'
;RPDLANLLLDSAYAKELCDRQVEWRSFVSTAKLNGIPCPAITSALDYFDGFRRERLPANLIQALRDRFGAHGYERIDKPGTFHTEWV
;
A
#
# COMPACT_ATOMS: atom_id res chain seq x y z
N ARG A 1 24.55 -2.97 6.43
CA ARG A 1 23.60 -3.18 7.54
C ARG A 1 22.89 -4.50 7.27
N PRO A 2 23.43 -5.63 7.76
CA PRO A 2 22.92 -6.96 7.41
C PRO A 2 21.48 -7.22 7.91
N ASP A 3 21.08 -6.57 9.00
CA ASP A 3 19.75 -6.76 9.61
C ASP A 3 18.68 -5.76 9.09
N LEU A 4 18.98 -4.99 8.04
CA LEU A 4 18.03 -4.02 7.49
C LEU A 4 16.97 -4.75 6.66
N ALA A 5 15.74 -4.80 7.17
CA ALA A 5 14.63 -5.50 6.50
C ALA A 5 14.26 -4.91 5.13
N ASN A 6 14.48 -3.61 4.90
CA ASN A 6 14.21 -2.94 3.63
C ASN A 6 15.06 -1.67 3.49
N LEU A 7 15.58 -1.38 2.29
CA LEU A 7 16.37 -0.18 2.00
C LEU A 7 15.60 1.13 2.27
N LEU A 8 14.28 1.12 2.15
CA LEU A 8 13.42 2.26 2.48
C LEU A 8 13.44 2.65 3.97
N LEU A 9 13.95 1.77 4.84
CA LEU A 9 14.12 2.03 6.28
C LEU A 9 15.47 2.65 6.61
N ASP A 10 16.39 2.72 5.63
CA ASP A 10 17.63 3.44 5.81
C ASP A 10 17.36 4.96 5.83
N SER A 11 17.82 5.63 6.89
CA SER A 11 17.53 7.05 7.13
C SER A 11 17.95 7.97 5.98
N ALA A 12 19.02 7.66 5.24
CA ALA A 12 19.46 8.51 4.14
C ALA A 12 18.51 8.39 2.94
N TYR A 13 18.12 7.16 2.58
CA TYR A 13 17.19 6.90 1.49
C TYR A 13 15.77 7.36 1.82
N ALA A 14 15.31 7.10 3.05
CA ALA A 14 14.00 7.54 3.52
C ALA A 14 13.87 9.07 3.44
N LYS A 15 14.91 9.80 3.86
CA LYS A 15 14.94 11.26 3.74
C LYS A 15 14.84 11.71 2.29
N GLU A 16 15.69 11.16 1.43
CA GLU A 16 15.75 11.51 0.00
C GLU A 16 14.39 11.33 -0.70
N LEU A 17 13.71 10.22 -0.42
CA LEU A 17 12.37 9.93 -0.95
C LEU A 17 11.30 10.86 -0.38
N CYS A 18 11.32 11.10 0.93
CA CYS A 18 10.38 12.03 1.57
C CYS A 18 10.52 13.45 1.03
N ASP A 19 11.75 13.90 0.75
CA ASP A 19 12.05 15.22 0.21
C ASP A 19 11.54 15.37 -1.25
N ARG A 20 11.52 14.28 -2.04
CA ARG A 20 11.18 14.30 -3.48
C ARG A 20 9.78 13.81 -3.84
N GLN A 21 9.03 13.30 -2.86
CA GLN A 21 7.74 12.65 -3.14
C GLN A 21 6.72 13.60 -3.78
N VAL A 22 6.83 14.92 -3.57
CA VAL A 22 5.89 15.91 -4.11
C VAL A 22 6.12 16.09 -5.61
N GLU A 23 7.37 16.26 -6.03
CA GLU A 23 7.77 16.35 -7.43
C GLU A 23 7.49 15.05 -8.18
N TRP A 24 7.74 13.92 -7.52
CA TRP A 24 7.40 12.60 -8.06
C TRP A 24 5.90 12.47 -8.35
N ARG A 25 5.04 12.89 -7.42
CA ARG A 25 3.59 12.92 -7.62
C ARG A 25 3.20 13.87 -8.76
N SER A 26 3.78 15.05 -8.80
CA SER A 26 3.52 16.03 -9.87
C SER A 26 3.86 15.47 -11.25
N PHE A 27 4.99 14.77 -11.38
CA PHE A 27 5.36 14.06 -12.60
C PHE A 27 4.32 13.00 -12.99
N VAL A 28 3.94 12.12 -12.05
CA VAL A 28 2.95 11.06 -12.32
C VAL A 28 1.61 11.66 -12.74
N SER A 29 1.11 12.67 -12.02
CA SER A 29 -0.13 13.38 -12.37
C SER A 29 -0.07 14.00 -13.75
N THR A 30 1.02 14.71 -14.07
CA THR A 30 1.22 15.34 -15.38
C THR A 30 1.24 14.29 -16.49
N ALA A 31 1.98 13.20 -16.33
CA ALA A 31 2.03 12.13 -17.30
C ALA A 31 0.65 11.51 -17.55
N LYS A 32 -0.12 11.23 -16.49
CA LYS A 32 -1.48 10.67 -16.61
C LYS A 32 -2.47 11.63 -17.27
N LEU A 33 -2.46 12.90 -16.90
CA LEU A 33 -3.31 13.92 -17.51
C LEU A 33 -3.05 14.11 -19.00
N ASN A 34 -1.81 13.87 -19.45
CA ASN A 34 -1.42 13.95 -20.86
C ASN A 34 -1.49 12.60 -21.60
N GLY A 35 -2.00 11.54 -20.96
CA GLY A 35 -2.08 10.22 -21.59
C GLY A 35 -0.72 9.54 -21.85
N ILE A 36 0.35 9.98 -21.17
CA ILE A 36 1.70 9.42 -21.31
C ILE A 36 1.85 8.21 -20.37
N PRO A 37 2.13 7.00 -20.90
CA PRO A 37 2.29 5.82 -20.07
C PRO A 37 3.63 5.86 -19.31
N CYS A 38 3.57 5.79 -17.98
CA CYS A 38 4.72 5.74 -17.08
C CYS A 38 4.60 4.64 -16.01
N PRO A 39 4.46 3.35 -16.41
CA PRO A 39 4.07 2.26 -15.51
C PRO A 39 5.05 2.04 -14.36
N ALA A 40 6.36 2.02 -14.63
CA ALA A 40 7.38 1.80 -13.60
C ALA A 40 7.36 2.90 -12.52
N ILE A 41 7.31 4.17 -12.95
CA ILE A 41 7.30 5.33 -12.04
C ILE A 41 5.99 5.42 -11.26
N THR A 42 4.86 5.07 -11.88
CA THR A 42 3.56 4.99 -11.19
C THR A 42 3.58 3.88 -10.14
N SER A 43 4.00 2.67 -10.53
CA SER A 43 4.03 1.51 -9.63
C SER A 43 4.99 1.69 -8.46
N ALA A 44 6.14 2.34 -8.67
CA ALA A 44 7.07 2.63 -7.60
C ALA A 44 6.47 3.62 -6.57
N LEU A 45 5.64 4.58 -7.01
CA LEU A 45 4.95 5.52 -6.11
C LEU A 45 3.88 4.80 -5.30
N ASP A 46 3.11 3.93 -5.95
CA ASP A 46 2.10 3.09 -5.30
C ASP A 46 2.74 2.16 -4.26
N TYR A 47 3.91 1.57 -4.56
CA TYR A 47 4.68 0.77 -3.60
C TYR A 47 5.16 1.61 -2.41
N PHE A 48 5.74 2.78 -2.67
CA PHE A 48 6.21 3.68 -1.60
C PHE A 48 5.05 4.07 -0.66
N ASP A 49 3.89 4.42 -1.22
CA ASP A 49 2.70 4.77 -0.45
C ASP A 49 2.10 3.56 0.27
N GLY A 50 2.09 2.39 -0.36
CA GLY A 50 1.62 1.14 0.25
C GLY A 50 2.50 0.70 1.41
N PHE A 51 3.82 0.76 1.24
CA PHE A 51 4.80 0.32 2.23
C PHE A 51 4.76 1.16 3.51
N ARG A 52 4.57 2.48 3.40
CA ARG A 52 4.57 3.40 4.55
C ARG A 52 3.20 3.53 5.26
N ARG A 53 2.16 2.86 4.77
CA ARG A 53 0.80 2.92 5.34
C ARG A 53 0.61 1.76 6.32
N GLU A 54 0.37 2.09 7.59
CA GLU A 54 0.03 1.10 8.62
C GLU A 54 -1.28 0.35 8.29
N ARG A 55 -2.25 1.03 7.67
CA ARG A 55 -3.55 0.47 7.29
C ARG A 55 -3.79 0.64 5.80
N LEU A 56 -4.09 -0.48 5.14
CA LEU A 56 -4.47 -0.57 3.73
C LEU A 56 -5.95 -0.96 3.60
N PRO A 57 -6.59 -0.67 2.46
CA PRO A 57 -7.99 -1.06 2.20
C PRO A 57 -8.20 -2.58 2.00
N ALA A 58 -7.21 -3.40 2.35
CA ALA A 58 -7.29 -4.86 2.30
C ALA A 58 -8.38 -5.43 3.23
N ASN A 59 -8.86 -4.66 4.21
CA ASN A 59 -10.04 -5.01 5.00
C ASN A 59 -11.29 -5.22 4.14
N LEU A 60 -11.49 -4.43 3.08
CA LEU A 60 -12.60 -4.62 2.16
C LEU A 60 -12.42 -5.90 1.33
N ILE A 61 -11.18 -6.20 0.91
CA ILE A 61 -10.86 -7.46 0.22
C ILE A 61 -11.18 -8.65 1.12
N GLN A 62 -10.79 -8.58 2.39
CA GLN A 62 -11.11 -9.62 3.39
C GLN A 62 -12.62 -9.77 3.59
N ALA A 63 -13.38 -8.67 3.67
CA ALA A 63 -14.84 -8.71 3.75
C ALA A 63 -15.48 -9.36 2.51
N LEU A 64 -15.00 -9.04 1.30
CA LEU A 64 -15.51 -9.65 0.06
C LEU A 64 -15.20 -11.16 0.01
N ARG A 65 -13.99 -11.55 0.40
CA ARG A 65 -13.57 -12.97 0.48
C ARG A 65 -14.43 -13.74 1.48
N ASP A 66 -14.72 -13.16 2.63
CA ASP A 66 -15.60 -13.77 3.63
C ASP A 66 -17.04 -13.88 3.12
N ARG A 67 -17.56 -12.81 2.51
CA ARG A 67 -18.93 -12.75 1.99
C ARG A 67 -19.21 -13.78 0.91
N PHE A 68 -18.31 -13.95 -0.06
CA PHE A 68 -18.55 -14.83 -1.21
C PHE A 68 -17.98 -16.24 -1.06
N GLY A 69 -17.08 -16.47 -0.10
CA GLY A 69 -16.35 -17.73 0.02
C GLY A 69 -16.16 -18.25 1.44
N ALA A 70 -16.79 -17.63 2.45
CA ALA A 70 -16.66 -18.01 3.86
C ALA A 70 -15.20 -18.18 4.32
N HIS A 71 -14.29 -17.36 3.76
CA HIS A 71 -12.86 -17.47 4.01
C HIS A 71 -12.42 -17.00 5.40
N GLY A 72 -13.29 -16.31 6.13
CA GLY A 72 -12.98 -15.70 7.40
C GLY A 72 -12.02 -14.51 7.30
N TYR A 73 -11.88 -13.77 8.40
CA TYR A 73 -10.96 -12.66 8.55
C TYR A 73 -10.54 -12.45 10.01
N GLU A 74 -9.44 -11.75 10.23
CA GLU A 74 -8.98 -11.34 11.56
C GLU A 74 -9.51 -9.95 11.92
N ARG A 75 -9.61 -9.65 13.22
CA ARG A 75 -10.01 -8.34 13.73
C ARG A 75 -8.87 -7.67 14.47
N ILE A 76 -8.91 -6.33 14.51
CA ILE A 76 -7.90 -5.51 15.19
C ILE A 76 -8.16 -5.35 16.70
N ASP A 77 -9.35 -5.71 17.18
CA ASP A 77 -9.77 -5.51 18.57
C ASP A 77 -9.68 -6.78 19.42
N LYS A 78 -9.55 -7.96 18.80
CA LYS A 78 -9.39 -9.24 19.50
C LYS A 78 -8.79 -10.32 18.60
N PRO A 79 -8.01 -11.24 19.17
CA PRO A 79 -7.42 -12.35 18.44
C PRO A 79 -8.48 -13.37 17.99
N GLY A 80 -8.20 -14.06 16.88
CA GLY A 80 -9.02 -15.15 16.34
C GLY A 80 -9.45 -14.93 14.90
N THR A 81 -10.08 -15.96 14.33
CA THR A 81 -10.67 -15.93 12.99
C THR A 81 -12.18 -15.79 13.10
N PHE A 82 -12.74 -14.85 12.34
CA PHE A 82 -14.16 -14.51 12.37
C PHE A 82 -14.78 -14.76 10.99
N HIS A 83 -16.00 -15.29 10.98
CA HIS A 83 -16.87 -15.35 9.81
C HIS A 83 -18.10 -14.49 10.12
N THR A 84 -18.64 -13.79 9.13
CA THR A 84 -19.87 -13.01 9.26
C THR A 84 -20.95 -13.57 8.36
N GLU A 85 -22.16 -13.74 8.89
CA GLU A 85 -23.38 -13.94 8.10
C GLU A 85 -23.75 -12.58 7.50
N TRP A 86 -23.50 -12.38 6.19
CA TRP A 86 -23.63 -11.09 5.52
C TRP A 86 -25.05 -10.78 5.00
N VAL A 87 -25.99 -11.72 5.12
CA VAL A 87 -27.36 -11.65 4.58
C VAL A 87 -28.36 -12.06 5.66
#